data_AF-E2NI92-F1
#
_entry.id   AF-E2NI92-F1
#
_cell.length_a   1.000
_cell.length_b   1.000
_cell.length_c   1.000
_cell.angle_alpha   90.00
_cell.angle_beta   90.00
_cell.angle_gamma   90.00
#
_symmetry.space_group_name_H-M   'P 1'
#
loop_
_entity.id
_entity.type
_entity.pdbx_description
1 polymer ?
#
loop_
_entity_poly.entity_id
_entity_poly.type
_entity_poly.pdbx_seq_one_letter_code
_entity_poly.pdbx_strand_id
1 'polypeptide(L)'
;MTELKDQLSLLGRKTEYKQDYAPEVLEAFDNKHPENDYWVRFNCPEFTSLCPITGQPDFAEIRISYIPDIKMVESKSLKLYLFSFRN
;
A
#
# COMPACT_ATOMS: atom_id res chain seq x y z
N MET A 1 -13.83 5.75 -16.32
CA MET A 1 -13.49 5.97 -14.89
C MET A 1 -14.21 5.00 -13.95
N THR A 2 -15.18 4.22 -14.44
CA THR A 2 -15.99 3.25 -13.69
C THR A 2 -15.25 1.92 -13.46
N GLU A 3 -14.59 1.36 -14.48
CA GLU A 3 -13.96 0.02 -14.42
C GLU A 3 -12.89 -0.17 -13.33
N LEU A 4 -12.11 0.86 -13.00
CA LEU A 4 -11.04 0.73 -11.99
C LEU A 4 -11.61 0.65 -10.57
N LYS A 5 -12.72 1.35 -10.32
CA LYS A 5 -13.40 1.32 -9.01
C LYS A 5 -14.11 -0.01 -8.78
N ASP A 6 -14.45 -0.74 -9.84
CA ASP A 6 -15.10 -2.04 -9.72
C ASP A 6 -14.12 -3.13 -9.28
N GLN A 7 -12.82 -2.96 -9.54
CA GLN A 7 -11.76 -3.87 -9.09
C GLN A 7 -11.28 -3.61 -7.64
N LEU A 8 -11.69 -2.48 -7.04
CA LEU A 8 -11.13 -1.98 -5.78
C LEU A 8 -12.24 -1.80 -4.73
N SER A 9 -12.10 -2.45 -3.58
CA SER A 9 -13.09 -2.38 -2.52
C SER A 9 -12.86 -1.19 -1.58
N LEU A 10 -11.62 -0.70 -1.48
CA LEU A 10 -11.26 0.37 -0.55
C LEU A 10 -11.36 1.77 -1.18
N LEU A 11 -11.09 1.91 -2.47
CA LEU A 11 -11.02 3.22 -3.12
C LEU A 11 -12.38 3.94 -3.14
N GLY A 12 -12.42 5.19 -2.65
CA GLY A 12 -13.63 6.01 -2.61
C GLY A 12 -14.67 5.64 -1.53
N ARG A 13 -14.36 4.71 -0.63
CA ARG A 13 -15.23 4.29 0.48
C ARG A 13 -14.72 4.74 1.85
N LYS A 14 -15.58 4.64 2.88
CA LYS A 14 -15.20 4.87 4.28
C LYS A 14 -14.05 3.94 4.65
N THR A 15 -13.06 4.48 5.35
CA THR A 15 -11.81 3.78 5.64
C THR A 15 -11.80 3.34 7.10
N GLU A 16 -11.48 2.08 7.34
CA GLU A 16 -11.17 1.55 8.66
C GLU A 16 -9.66 1.34 8.77
N TYR A 17 -9.07 1.80 9.87
CA TYR A 17 -7.64 1.70 10.10
C TYR A 17 -7.37 0.54 11.05
N LYS A 18 -6.87 -0.56 10.52
CA LYS A 18 -6.30 -1.65 11.32
C LYS A 18 -4.97 -1.19 11.88
N GLN A 19 -4.74 -1.45 13.16
CA GLN A 19 -3.52 -1.07 13.85
C GLN A 19 -2.53 -2.24 13.98
N ASP A 20 -3.01 -3.47 13.85
CA ASP A 20 -2.22 -4.69 13.80
C ASP A 20 -1.96 -5.12 12.35
N TYR A 21 -0.90 -5.90 12.13
CA TYR A 21 -0.47 -6.35 10.80
C TYR A 21 -1.61 -6.95 9.98
N ALA A 22 -1.92 -6.32 8.84
CA ALA A 22 -3.08 -6.65 8.02
C ALA A 22 -2.72 -6.69 6.51
N PRO A 23 -2.04 -7.74 6.03
CA PRO A 23 -1.66 -7.88 4.62
C PRO A 23 -2.87 -8.00 3.69
N GLU A 24 -4.00 -8.49 4.18
CA GLU A 24 -5.24 -8.68 3.41
C GLU A 24 -5.90 -7.38 2.93
N VAL A 25 -5.45 -6.21 3.42
CA VAL A 25 -5.95 -4.92 2.94
C VAL A 25 -5.32 -4.49 1.62
N LEU A 26 -4.25 -5.15 1.15
CA LEU A 26 -3.61 -4.83 -0.11
C LEU A 26 -4.52 -5.19 -1.29
N GLU A 27 -4.72 -4.21 -2.16
CA GLU A 27 -5.49 -4.37 -3.40
C GLU A 27 -4.59 -4.11 -4.60
N ALA A 28 -4.90 -4.77 -5.71
CA ALA A 28 -4.21 -4.56 -6.96
C ALA A 28 -5.21 -4.48 -8.12
N PHE A 29 -4.89 -3.63 -9.09
CA PHE A 29 -5.66 -3.46 -10.32
C PHE A 29 -4.82 -3.86 -11.53
N ASP A 30 -5.48 -4.09 -12.66
CA ASP A 30 -4.80 -4.48 -13.90
C ASP A 30 -3.89 -3.37 -14.44
N ASN A 31 -2.65 -3.72 -14.77
CA ASN A 31 -1.74 -2.85 -15.49
C ASN A 31 -2.30 -2.59 -16.90
N LYS A 32 -2.42 -1.31 -17.27
CA LYS A 32 -2.93 -0.90 -18.59
C LYS A 32 -1.88 -0.93 -19.70
N HIS A 33 -0.62 -1.06 -19.33
CA HIS A 33 0.53 -1.02 -20.24
C HIS A 33 1.50 -2.17 -19.94
N PRO A 34 1.04 -3.45 -19.96
CA PRO A 34 1.89 -4.61 -19.66
C PRO A 34 3.01 -4.83 -20.69
N GLU A 35 2.90 -4.23 -21.89
CA GLU A 35 3.91 -4.30 -22.94
C GLU A 35 5.12 -3.38 -22.71
N ASN A 36 5.05 -2.49 -21.72
CA ASN A 36 6.10 -1.53 -21.43
C ASN A 36 6.69 -1.76 -20.03
N ASP A 37 8.02 -1.84 -19.95
CA ASP A 37 8.71 -1.75 -18.68
C ASP A 37 8.75 -0.30 -18.21
N TYR A 38 8.10 0.00 -17.10
CA TYR A 38 8.15 1.30 -16.46
C TYR A 38 8.28 1.21 -14.94
N TRP A 39 8.99 2.17 -14.36
CA TRP A 39 9.15 2.25 -12.91
C TRP A 39 7.93 2.88 -12.25
N VAL A 40 7.37 2.18 -11.28
CA VAL A 40 6.45 2.75 -10.29
C VAL A 40 7.20 2.95 -8.99
N ARG A 41 7.16 4.16 -8.45
CA ARG A 41 7.81 4.51 -7.18
C ARG A 41 6.81 5.08 -6.18
N PHE A 42 6.79 4.51 -4.98
CA PHE A 42 6.15 5.08 -3.80
C PHE A 42 7.20 5.63 -2.85
N ASN A 43 7.03 6.89 -2.46
CA ASN A 43 7.77 7.51 -1.37
C ASN A 43 6.84 7.59 -0.17
N CYS A 44 7.18 6.88 0.89
CA CYS A 44 6.35 6.73 2.08
C CYS A 44 7.10 7.30 3.30
N PRO A 45 7.13 8.64 3.47
CA PRO A 45 7.83 9.28 4.58
C PRO A 45 7.13 9.16 5.94
N GLU A 46 5.91 8.64 5.96
CA GLU A 46 5.06 8.54 7.15
C GLU A 46 5.06 7.14 7.80
N PHE A 47 6.05 6.30 7.50
CA PHE A 47 6.10 4.95 8.07
C PHE A 47 6.57 4.97 9.53
N THR A 48 5.87 4.21 10.37
CA THR A 48 6.21 4.00 11.77
C THR A 48 5.78 2.62 12.25
N SER A 49 6.55 2.03 13.17
CA SER A 49 6.28 0.72 13.79
C SER A 49 6.84 0.66 15.20
N LEU A 50 6.49 -0.36 15.98
CA LEU A 50 7.05 -0.55 17.33
C LEU A 50 8.30 -1.46 17.31
N CYS A 51 9.31 -1.08 18.09
CA CYS A 51 10.46 -1.94 18.36
C CYS A 51 10.02 -3.18 19.16
N PRO A 52 10.32 -4.41 18.70
CA PRO A 52 9.84 -5.64 19.34
C PRO A 52 10.40 -5.88 20.76
N ILE A 53 11.50 -5.22 21.12
CA ILE A 53 12.16 -5.38 22.43
C ILE A 53 11.67 -4.31 23.41
N THR A 54 11.62 -3.05 22.98
CA THR A 54 11.39 -1.90 23.88
C THR A 54 9.96 -1.35 23.80
N GLY A 55 9.20 -1.68 22.76
CA GLY A 55 7.88 -1.09 22.48
C GLY A 55 7.92 0.39 22.11
N GLN A 56 9.11 0.96 21.87
CA GLN A 56 9.23 2.35 21.43
C GLN A 56 8.89 2.48 19.95
N PRO A 57 8.26 3.59 19.51
CA PRO A 57 7.96 3.82 18.11
C PRO A 57 9.22 4.22 17.32
N ASP A 58 9.45 3.52 16.22
CA ASP A 58 10.45 3.82 15.21
C ASP A 58 9.80 4.57 14.04
N PHE A 59 10.55 5.45 13.39
CA PHE A 59 10.10 6.24 12.23
C PHE A 59 11.08 6.08 11.08
N ALA A 60 10.56 5.86 9.86
CA ALA A 60 11.40 5.74 8.67
C ALA A 60 10.70 6.27 7.41
N GLU A 61 11.49 6.61 6.40
CA GLU A 61 11.01 6.81 5.04
C GLU A 61 11.23 5.52 4.25
N ILE A 62 10.14 4.90 3.78
CA ILE A 62 10.22 3.73 2.89
C ILE A 62 10.12 4.19 1.44
N ARG A 63 11.05 3.72 0.60
CA ARG A 63 11.01 3.90 -0.86
C ARG A 63 10.80 2.56 -1.53
N ILE A 64 9.64 2.36 -2.13
CA ILE A 64 9.30 1.14 -2.87
C ILE A 64 9.38 1.47 -4.35
N SER A 65 10.25 0.80 -5.09
CA SER A 65 10.32 0.90 -6.55
C SER A 65 10.14 -0.48 -7.16
N TYR A 66 9.22 -0.63 -8.10
CA TYR A 66 8.98 -1.88 -8.80
C TYR A 66 8.58 -1.63 -10.26
N ILE A 67 8.77 -2.65 -11.11
CA ILE A 67 8.25 -2.69 -12.48
C ILE A 67 7.02 -3.62 -12.44
N PRO A 68 5.81 -3.12 -12.74
CA PRO A 68 4.61 -3.94 -12.74
C PRO A 68 4.56 -4.84 -13.97
N ASP A 69 4.19 -6.11 -13.76
CA ASP A 69 3.78 -7.01 -14.83
C ASP A 69 2.25 -6.86 -15.04
N ILE A 70 1.45 -7.88 -14.73
CA ILE A 70 -0.02 -7.86 -14.95
C ILE A 70 -0.76 -6.96 -13.95
N LYS A 71 -0.25 -6.82 -12.72
CA LYS A 71 -0.94 -6.15 -11.61
C LYS A 71 -0.13 -5.00 -11.04
N MET A 72 -0.84 -3.95 -10.61
CA MET A 72 -0.29 -2.80 -9.90
C MET A 72 -0.94 -2.66 -8.53
N VAL A 73 -0.15 -2.40 -7.50
CA VAL A 73 -0.69 -2.15 -6.16
C VAL A 73 -1.41 -0.80 -6.10
N GLU A 74 -2.58 -0.78 -5.47
CA GLU A 74 -3.38 0.42 -5.28
C GLU A 74 -2.85 1.25 -4.11
N SER A 75 -2.70 2.56 -4.30
CA SER A 75 -1.98 3.44 -3.37
C SER A 75 -2.66 3.62 -2.01
N LYS A 76 -4.00 3.63 -1.94
CA LYS A 76 -4.74 3.67 -0.67
C LYS A 76 -4.57 2.36 0.11
N SER A 77 -4.66 1.22 -0.56
CA SER A 77 -4.47 -0.11 0.03
C SER A 77 -3.06 -0.25 0.62
N LEU A 78 -2.04 0.22 -0.11
CA LEU A 78 -0.66 0.27 0.35
C LEU A 78 -0.51 1.17 1.59
N LYS A 79 -1.19 2.33 1.60
CA LYS A 79 -1.21 3.21 2.79
C LYS A 79 -1.80 2.49 4.00
N LEU A 80 -2.93 1.79 3.85
CA LEU A 80 -3.56 1.05 4.96
C LEU A 80 -2.67 -0.10 5.44
N TYR A 81 -2.01 -0.79 4.51
CA TYR A 81 -1.04 -1.82 4.83
C TYR A 81 0.13 -1.27 5.64
N LEU A 82 0.75 -0.16 5.22
CA LEU A 82 1.84 0.47 5.97
C LEU A 82 1.38 0.96 7.35
N PHE A 83 0.14 1.44 7.46
CA PHE A 83 -0.45 1.86 8.72
C PHE A 83 -0.69 0.69 9.67
N SER A 84 -0.88 -0.53 9.15
CA SER A 84 -1.08 -1.75 9.95
C SER A 84 0.16 -2.19 10.75
N PHE A 85 1.33 -1.59 10.50
CA PHE A 85 2.55 -1.84 11.28
C PHE A 85 2.69 -0.96 12.53
N ARG A 86 1.74 -0.05 12.74
CA ARG A 86 1.87 1.02 13.74
C ARG A 86 1.91 0.51 15.19
N ASN A 87 1.25 -0.61 15.48
CA ASN A 87 1.19 -1.22 16.80
C ASN A 87 1.70 -2.66 16.81
#